data_AF-A0A9D6BZN4-F1
#
_entry.id   AF-A0A9D6BZN4-F1
#
_cell.length_a   1.000
_cell.length_b   1.000
_cell.length_c   1.000
_cell.angle_alpha   90.00
_cell.angle_beta   90.00
_cell.angle_gamma   90.00
#
_symmetry.space_group_name_H-M   'P 1'
#
loop_
_entity.id
_entity.type
_entity.pdbx_description
1 polymer ?
#
loop_
_entity_poly.entity_id
_entity_poly.type
_entity_poly.pdbx_seq_one_letter_code
_entity_poly.pdbx_strand_id
1 'polypeptide(L)'
;MRRPIIQFESNRLGDDIATLSCGHSQRSQRNSLFINQTKIALEEISNGPIGVNLNCFQCDEFELPDHFVPYKKTPIFTEESLPVALTRDHSTKTGIWAKIIISEGKLRYRVDILKADMELSQDKSGIIIPEIIHNVEPLGIVSFFIQFYKAPTV
;
A
#
# COMPACT_ATOMS: atom_id res chain seq x y z
N MET A 1 -10.09 0.29 -1.38
CA MET A 1 -9.88 1.75 -1.30
C MET A 1 -9.66 2.30 -2.69
N ARG A 2 -9.95 3.57 -2.92
CA ARG A 2 -9.86 4.17 -4.26
C ARG A 2 -8.51 4.85 -4.48
N ARG A 3 -7.90 4.63 -5.64
CA ARG A 3 -6.60 5.21 -6.03
C ARG A 3 -6.69 5.75 -7.46
N PRO A 4 -6.11 6.94 -7.75
CA PRO A 4 -6.12 7.51 -9.08
C PRO A 4 -5.19 6.73 -10.03
N ILE A 5 -5.59 6.61 -11.29
CA ILE A 5 -4.72 6.13 -12.37
C ILE A 5 -3.62 7.16 -12.62
N ILE A 6 -2.37 6.73 -12.64
CA ILE A 6 -1.20 7.57 -12.95
C ILE A 6 -0.56 7.21 -14.30
N GLN A 7 -0.80 6.01 -14.80
CA GLN A 7 -0.33 5.55 -16.11
C GLN A 7 -1.34 4.56 -16.70
N PHE A 8 -1.54 4.63 -18.00
CA PHE A 8 -2.45 3.75 -18.72
C PHE A 8 -1.80 3.30 -20.03
N GLU A 9 -1.75 2.00 -20.24
CA GLU A 9 -1.20 1.39 -21.45
C GLU A 9 -2.27 0.57 -22.15
N SER A 10 -2.55 0.93 -23.40
CA SER A 10 -3.45 0.17 -24.26
C SER A 10 -2.65 -0.47 -25.39
N ASN A 11 -2.88 -1.76 -25.63
CA ASN A 11 -2.34 -2.43 -26.80
C ASN A 11 -3.45 -2.77 -27.81
N ARG A 12 -3.05 -3.02 -29.06
CA ARG A 12 -3.99 -3.38 -30.15
C ARG A 12 -4.75 -4.69 -29.91
N LEU A 13 -4.31 -5.50 -28.94
CA LEU A 13 -4.94 -6.76 -28.54
C LEU A 13 -6.03 -6.56 -27.48
N GLY A 14 -6.20 -5.34 -26.95
CA GLY A 14 -7.24 -5.00 -25.97
C GLY A 14 -6.89 -5.35 -24.53
N ASP A 15 -5.61 -5.57 -24.21
CA ASP A 15 -5.12 -5.64 -22.82
C ASP A 15 -4.78 -4.24 -22.35
N ASP A 16 -5.79 -3.52 -21.84
CA ASP A 16 -5.54 -2.22 -21.24
C ASP A 16 -5.08 -2.39 -19.79
N ILE A 17 -3.96 -1.79 -19.42
CA ILE A 17 -3.36 -1.86 -18.09
C ILE A 17 -3.36 -0.46 -17.48
N ALA A 18 -4.03 -0.32 -16.33
CA ALA A 18 -4.04 0.90 -15.53
C ALA A 18 -3.10 0.73 -14.33
N THR A 19 -2.07 1.57 -14.22
CA THR A 19 -1.23 1.67 -13.03
C THR A 19 -1.78 2.78 -12.13
N LEU A 20 -2.03 2.44 -10.86
CA LEU A 20 -2.59 3.34 -9.85
C LEU A 20 -1.49 4.06 -9.07
N SER A 21 -1.82 5.14 -8.36
CA SER A 21 -0.85 5.90 -7.54
C SER A 21 -0.22 5.09 -6.40
N CYS A 22 -0.85 3.98 -6.01
CA CYS A 22 -0.28 3.02 -5.07
C CYS A 22 0.77 2.09 -5.70
N GLY A 23 0.95 2.12 -7.02
CA GLY A 23 1.85 1.24 -7.77
C GLY A 23 1.22 -0.06 -8.28
N HIS A 24 0.05 -0.46 -7.79
CA HIS A 24 -0.64 -1.63 -8.33
C HIS A 24 -1.14 -1.40 -9.75
N SER A 25 -1.04 -2.45 -10.57
CA SER A 25 -1.55 -2.48 -11.94
C SER A 25 -2.82 -3.31 -12.02
N GLN A 26 -3.80 -2.82 -12.76
CA GLN A 26 -5.06 -3.53 -13.00
C GLN A 26 -5.29 -3.70 -14.49
N ARG A 27 -5.60 -4.93 -14.91
CA ARG A 27 -6.02 -5.21 -16.28
C ARG A 27 -7.50 -4.90 -16.43
N SER A 28 -7.85 -4.10 -17.43
CA SER A 28 -9.23 -3.90 -17.87
C SER A 28 -9.62 -5.06 -18.79
N GLN A 29 -10.25 -6.12 -18.26
CA GLN A 29 -10.85 -7.13 -19.13
C GLN A 29 -12.19 -6.63 -19.68
N ARG A 30 -12.35 -6.67 -21.01
CA ARG A 30 -13.54 -6.21 -21.74
C ARG A 30 -14.86 -6.91 -21.38
N ASN A 31 -14.85 -8.01 -20.60
CA ASN A 31 -16.04 -8.85 -20.45
C ASN A 31 -16.19 -9.59 -19.11
N SER A 32 -15.64 -9.05 -18.02
CA SER A 32 -15.86 -9.60 -16.68
C SER A 32 -16.60 -8.59 -15.81
N LEU A 33 -17.70 -9.03 -15.20
CA LEU A 33 -18.62 -8.26 -14.34
C LEU A 33 -17.92 -7.56 -13.14
N PHE A 34 -16.65 -7.91 -12.87
CA PHE A 34 -15.79 -7.26 -11.88
C PHE A 34 -15.26 -5.88 -12.31
N ILE A 35 -15.36 -5.53 -13.61
CA ILE A 35 -14.71 -4.35 -14.23
C ILE A 35 -15.72 -3.41 -14.92
N ASN A 36 -17.01 -3.46 -14.57
CA ASN A 36 -17.96 -2.48 -15.10
C ASN A 36 -17.68 -1.06 -14.56
N GLN A 37 -17.07 -0.91 -13.38
CA GLN A 37 -16.78 0.42 -12.81
C GLN A 37 -15.61 1.12 -13.50
N THR A 38 -14.56 0.38 -13.86
CA THR A 38 -13.39 0.94 -14.54
C THR A 38 -13.77 1.41 -15.94
N LYS A 39 -14.50 0.59 -16.69
CA LYS A 39 -14.85 0.91 -18.09
C LYS A 39 -15.81 2.11 -18.20
N ILE A 40 -16.87 2.14 -17.38
CA ILE A 40 -17.81 3.28 -17.34
C ILE A 40 -17.07 4.57 -16.97
N ALA A 41 -16.20 4.53 -15.95
CA ALA A 41 -15.45 5.72 -15.55
C ALA A 41 -14.41 6.16 -16.59
N LEU A 42 -13.87 5.26 -17.41
CA LEU A 42 -12.88 5.55 -18.45
C LEU A 42 -13.49 6.08 -19.75
N GLU A 43 -14.66 5.55 -20.14
CA GLU A 43 -15.36 5.93 -21.38
C GLU A 43 -16.01 7.32 -21.30
N GLU A 44 -16.33 7.81 -20.10
CA GLU A 44 -16.97 9.13 -19.89
C GLU A 44 -15.98 10.31 -19.87
N ILE A 45 -14.67 10.08 -20.03
CA ILE A 45 -13.65 11.13 -19.85
C ILE A 45 -13.00 11.50 -21.17
N SER A 46 -13.38 12.68 -21.67
CA SER A 46 -12.85 13.30 -22.89
C SER A 46 -11.31 13.48 -22.89
N ASN A 47 -10.69 13.57 -21.71
CA ASN A 47 -9.24 13.79 -21.52
C ASN A 47 -8.43 12.52 -21.20
N GLY A 48 -9.05 11.34 -21.27
CA GLY A 48 -8.40 10.06 -21.02
C GLY A 48 -8.40 9.57 -19.55
N PRO A 49 -7.90 8.35 -19.30
CA PRO A 49 -7.96 7.64 -18.01
C PRO A 49 -7.31 8.29 -16.80
N ILE A 50 -6.34 9.19 -17.01
CA ILE A 50 -5.43 9.62 -15.94
C ILE A 50 -6.20 10.45 -14.90
N GLY A 51 -5.95 10.16 -13.62
CA GLY A 51 -6.63 10.79 -12.49
C GLY A 51 -7.94 10.10 -12.07
N VAL A 52 -8.46 9.16 -12.85
CA VAL A 52 -9.66 8.40 -12.49
C VAL A 52 -9.39 7.53 -11.26
N ASN A 53 -10.28 7.63 -10.27
CA ASN A 53 -10.18 6.84 -9.05
C ASN A 53 -10.79 5.45 -9.21
N LEU A 54 -9.96 4.42 -9.18
CA LEU A 54 -10.35 3.00 -9.24
C LEU A 54 -10.21 2.31 -7.89
N ASN A 55 -11.04 1.28 -7.64
CA ASN A 55 -10.90 0.45 -6.46
C ASN A 55 -9.66 -0.43 -6.57
N CYS A 56 -8.76 -0.35 -5.59
CA CYS A 56 -7.58 -1.20 -5.48
C CYS A 56 -7.76 -2.21 -4.35
N PHE A 57 -8.17 -3.44 -4.71
CA PHE A 57 -8.37 -4.55 -3.77
C PHE A 57 -7.07 -4.99 -3.10
N GLN A 58 -5.95 -4.95 -3.82
CA GLN A 58 -4.64 -5.28 -3.26
C GLN A 58 -4.26 -4.35 -2.11
N CYS A 59 -4.62 -3.06 -2.20
CA CYS A 59 -4.44 -2.15 -1.06
C CYS A 59 -5.38 -2.47 0.11
N ASP A 60 -6.58 -3.00 -0.13
CA ASP A 60 -7.50 -3.39 0.95
C ASP A 60 -6.98 -4.61 1.71
N GLU A 61 -6.30 -5.51 1.00
CA GLU A 61 -5.67 -6.72 1.56
C GLU A 61 -4.24 -6.48 2.08
N PHE A 62 -3.80 -5.22 2.17
CA PHE A 62 -2.44 -4.87 2.61
C PHE A 62 -1.33 -5.52 1.77
N GLU A 63 -1.56 -5.76 0.49
CA GLU A 63 -0.56 -6.31 -0.42
C GLU A 63 0.37 -5.21 -0.92
N LEU A 64 1.68 -5.49 -0.93
CA LEU A 64 2.70 -4.62 -1.49
C LEU A 64 2.92 -4.99 -2.97
N PRO A 65 3.08 -4.04 -3.90
CA PRO A 65 3.27 -4.38 -5.31
C PRO A 65 4.56 -5.20 -5.55
N ASP A 66 4.45 -6.37 -6.18
CA ASP A 66 5.55 -7.34 -6.30
C ASP A 66 6.85 -6.80 -6.93
N HIS A 67 6.74 -5.78 -7.78
CA HIS A 67 7.87 -5.17 -8.49
C HIS A 67 8.55 -4.06 -7.69
N PHE A 68 8.03 -3.67 -6.53
CA PHE A 68 8.63 -2.64 -5.69
C PHE A 68 9.89 -3.17 -4.99
N VAL A 69 10.92 -2.33 -4.94
CA VAL A 69 12.23 -2.70 -4.39
C VAL A 69 12.50 -1.99 -3.06
N PRO A 70 13.15 -2.68 -2.09
CA PRO A 70 13.57 -2.06 -0.85
C PRO A 70 14.65 -1.01 -1.13
N TYR A 71 14.53 0.18 -0.53
CA TYR A 71 15.52 1.26 -0.74
C TYR A 71 16.05 1.89 0.55
N LYS A 72 15.34 1.72 1.67
CA LYS A 72 15.74 2.27 2.97
C LYS A 72 15.22 1.40 4.10
N LYS A 73 16.03 1.22 5.15
CA LYS A 73 15.65 0.52 6.38
C LYS A 73 15.90 1.44 7.58
N THR A 74 15.08 1.36 8.62
CA THR A 74 15.35 2.03 9.91
C THR A 74 16.39 1.26 10.73
N PRO A 75 16.97 1.89 11.76
CA PRO A 75 17.53 1.13 12.89
C PRO A 75 16.48 0.19 13.50
N ILE A 76 16.95 -0.74 14.32
CA ILE A 76 16.08 -1.55 15.17
C ILE A 76 15.50 -0.64 16.25
N PHE A 77 14.18 -0.73 16.43
CA PHE A 77 13.45 -0.11 17.53
C PHE A 77 13.11 -1.16 18.58
N THR A 78 13.06 -0.69 19.81
CA THR A 78 12.59 -1.40 20.99
C THR A 78 11.46 -0.59 21.65
N GLU A 79 10.82 -1.13 22.68
CA GLU A 79 9.81 -0.42 23.47
C GLU A 79 10.35 0.89 24.09
N GLU A 80 11.66 0.95 24.36
CA GLU A 80 12.32 2.13 24.93
C GLU A 80 12.82 3.12 23.86
N SER A 81 13.21 2.61 22.69
CA SER A 81 13.84 3.42 21.62
C SER A 81 12.90 3.81 20.48
N LEU A 82 11.65 3.31 20.49
CA LEU A 82 10.63 3.65 19.51
C LEU A 82 10.33 5.15 19.52
N PRO A 83 10.54 5.87 18.40
CA PRO A 83 10.19 7.28 18.32
C PRO A 83 8.69 7.51 18.56
N VAL A 84 8.35 8.45 19.45
CA VAL A 84 6.96 8.85 19.74
C VAL A 84 6.17 9.25 18.48
N ALA A 85 6.85 9.73 17.43
CA ALA A 85 6.21 10.04 16.16
C ALA A 85 5.53 8.82 15.51
N LEU A 86 6.06 7.60 15.71
CA LEU A 86 5.50 6.37 15.15
C LEU A 86 4.33 5.81 15.98
N THR A 87 4.21 6.22 17.25
CA THR A 87 3.06 5.83 18.11
C THR A 87 1.84 6.73 17.92
N ARG A 88 2.03 7.86 17.24
CA ARG A 88 0.96 8.78 16.83
C ARG A 88 0.55 8.52 15.39
N ASP A 89 -0.59 9.08 15.01
CA ASP A 89 -1.08 9.03 13.65
C ASP A 89 -0.11 9.70 12.68
N HIS A 90 0.32 8.91 11.69
CA HIS A 90 1.19 9.36 10.62
C HIS A 90 0.93 8.53 9.36
N SER A 91 1.55 8.93 8.25
CA SER A 91 1.48 8.18 7.00
C SER A 91 2.79 8.29 6.23
N THR A 92 3.01 7.34 5.31
CA THR A 92 4.07 7.46 4.32
C THR A 92 3.58 8.31 3.13
N LYS A 93 4.53 8.86 2.38
CA LYS A 93 4.24 9.65 1.17
C LYS A 93 3.67 8.76 0.06
N THR A 94 3.03 9.38 -0.94
CA THR A 94 2.58 8.73 -2.18
C THR A 94 3.68 7.85 -2.77
N GLY A 95 3.32 6.63 -3.18
CA GLY A 95 4.25 5.67 -3.78
C GLY A 95 5.32 5.10 -2.83
N ILE A 96 5.31 5.44 -1.53
CA ILE A 96 6.23 4.88 -0.55
C ILE A 96 5.49 3.88 0.33
N TRP A 97 5.82 2.60 0.12
CA TRP A 97 5.36 1.50 0.95
C TRP A 97 6.35 1.23 2.08
N ALA A 98 5.86 0.60 3.14
CA ALA A 98 6.74 0.07 4.18
C ALA A 98 6.28 -1.31 4.64
N LYS A 99 7.22 -2.07 5.22
CA LYS A 99 6.96 -3.35 5.89
C LYS A 99 7.56 -3.29 7.28
N ILE A 100 6.73 -3.51 8.30
CA ILE A 100 7.12 -3.66 9.69
C ILE A 100 7.53 -5.11 9.89
N ILE A 101 8.78 -5.35 10.28
CA ILE A 101 9.35 -6.68 10.46
C ILE A 101 9.75 -6.82 11.93
N ILE A 102 9.12 -7.76 12.61
CA ILE A 102 9.37 -8.06 14.02
C ILE A 102 10.46 -9.13 14.10
N SER A 103 11.52 -8.83 14.84
CA SER A 103 12.58 -9.79 15.17
C SER A 103 12.26 -10.54 16.47
N GLU A 104 11.63 -9.87 17.43
CA GLU A 104 11.26 -10.42 18.73
C GLU A 104 10.06 -9.68 19.31
N GLY A 105 9.23 -10.39 20.08
CA GLY A 105 8.09 -9.79 20.78
C GLY A 105 6.90 -9.51 19.88
N LYS A 106 6.09 -8.52 20.28
CA LYS A 106 4.81 -8.19 19.63
C LYS A 106 4.62 -6.68 19.50
N LEU A 107 4.00 -6.29 18.40
CA LEU A 107 3.66 -4.89 18.11
C LEU A 107 2.22 -4.82 17.64
N ARG A 108 1.43 -3.92 18.21
CA ARG A 108 0.10 -3.59 17.69
C ARG A 108 0.26 -2.59 16.55
N TYR A 109 -0.43 -2.84 15.45
CA TYR A 109 -0.47 -1.97 14.27
C TYR A 109 -1.93 -1.66 13.93
N ARG A 110 -2.28 -0.37 13.87
CA ARG A 110 -3.66 0.08 13.66
C ARG A 110 -3.79 0.94 12.42
N VAL A 111 -4.89 0.72 11.70
CA VAL A 111 -5.29 1.47 10.52
C VAL A 111 -6.80 1.72 10.58
N ASP A 112 -7.19 2.85 11.16
CA ASP A 112 -8.57 3.15 11.53
C ASP A 112 -9.53 3.19 10.32
N ILE A 113 -9.10 3.78 9.21
CA ILE A 113 -9.93 3.89 8.00
C ILE A 113 -10.27 2.52 7.39
N LEU A 114 -9.43 1.51 7.66
CA LEU A 114 -9.64 0.13 7.25
C LEU A 114 -10.23 -0.74 8.36
N LYS A 115 -10.49 -0.17 9.55
CA LYS A 115 -10.89 -0.89 10.76
C LYS A 115 -9.96 -2.06 11.10
N ALA A 116 -8.68 -1.91 10.73
CA ALA A 116 -7.69 -2.94 10.96
C ALA A 116 -6.95 -2.66 12.27
N ASP A 117 -6.91 -3.68 13.13
CA ASP A 117 -6.17 -3.68 14.39
C ASP A 117 -5.46 -5.03 14.50
N MET A 118 -4.15 -5.01 14.26
CA MET A 118 -3.36 -6.19 14.05
C MET A 118 -2.29 -6.32 15.12
N GLU A 119 -2.21 -7.48 15.76
CA GLU A 119 -1.00 -7.90 16.46
C GLU A 119 -0.01 -8.47 15.43
N LEU A 120 1.18 -7.88 15.40
CA LEU A 120 2.33 -8.30 14.61
C LEU A 120 3.29 -9.10 15.47
N SER A 121 3.95 -10.07 14.86
CA SER A 121 4.93 -10.96 15.49
C SER A 121 5.98 -11.38 14.46
N GLN A 122 6.95 -12.21 14.88
CA GLN A 122 7.99 -12.71 13.99
C GLN A 122 7.44 -13.45 12.75
N ASP A 123 6.30 -14.11 12.89
CA ASP A 123 5.61 -14.83 11.80
C ASP A 123 4.61 -13.95 11.03
N LYS A 124 4.30 -12.75 11.56
CA LYS A 124 3.28 -11.86 11.01
C LYS A 124 3.77 -10.42 10.94
N SER A 125 4.37 -10.07 9.80
CA SER A 125 4.74 -8.70 9.46
C SER A 125 3.53 -7.82 9.14
N GLY A 126 3.68 -6.51 9.31
CA GLY A 126 2.67 -5.52 8.88
C GLY A 126 3.09 -4.81 7.59
N ILE A 127 2.17 -4.59 6.66
CA ILE A 127 2.41 -3.75 5.48
C ILE A 127 1.78 -2.38 5.72
N ILE A 128 2.56 -1.33 5.45
CA ILE A 128 2.16 0.06 5.53
C ILE A 128 1.82 0.55 4.12
N ILE A 129 0.54 0.92 3.95
CA ILE A 129 -0.02 1.40 2.70
C ILE A 129 0.26 2.91 2.54
N PRO A 130 0.72 3.39 1.36
CA PRO A 130 0.97 4.80 1.10
C PRO A 130 -0.22 5.71 1.45
N GLU A 131 0.06 6.84 2.09
CA GLU A 131 -0.91 7.91 2.39
C GLU A 131 -2.04 7.51 3.36
N ILE A 132 -2.02 6.28 3.88
CA ILE A 132 -3.01 5.81 4.85
C ILE A 132 -2.48 6.07 6.26
N ILE A 133 -3.31 6.76 7.06
CA ILE A 133 -2.99 7.06 8.45
C ILE A 133 -2.94 5.77 9.26
N HIS A 134 -1.89 5.62 10.04
CA HIS A 134 -1.67 4.50 10.92
C HIS A 134 -0.80 4.88 12.12
N ASN A 135 -0.75 3.98 13.10
CA ASN A 135 0.15 4.08 14.25
C ASN A 135 0.54 2.67 14.76
N VAL A 136 1.57 2.63 15.60
CA VAL A 136 2.02 1.39 16.25
C VAL A 136 2.15 1.53 17.76
N GLU A 137 1.99 0.43 18.48
CA GLU A 137 2.12 0.38 19.94
C GLU A 137 2.85 -0.90 20.36
N PRO A 138 3.97 -0.83 21.11
CA PRO A 138 4.61 -2.00 21.70
C PRO A 138 3.67 -2.77 22.63
N LEU A 139 3.64 -4.09 22.51
CA LEU A 139 2.89 -4.98 23.39
C LEU A 139 3.85 -5.71 24.34
N GLY A 140 4.61 -4.94 25.12
CA GLY A 140 5.71 -5.42 25.96
C GLY A 140 7.07 -5.27 25.27
N ILE A 141 8.03 -6.11 25.67
CA ILE A 141 9.37 -6.14 25.07
C ILE A 141 9.24 -6.48 23.59
N VAL A 142 9.86 -5.68 22.73
CA VAL A 142 9.79 -5.85 21.28
C VAL A 142 11.09 -5.43 20.63
N SER A 143 11.44 -6.08 19.51
CA SER A 143 12.54 -5.66 18.64
C SER A 143 12.06 -5.74 17.21
N PHE A 144 12.06 -4.62 16.50
CA PHE A 144 11.55 -4.55 15.13
C PHE A 144 12.21 -3.45 14.30
N PHE A 145 12.01 -3.48 12.99
CA PHE A 145 12.43 -2.40 12.11
C PHE A 145 11.40 -2.19 10.99
N ILE A 146 11.51 -1.05 10.31
CA ILE A 146 10.68 -0.72 9.16
C ILE A 146 11.55 -0.70 7.90
N GLN A 147 11.16 -1.51 6.90
CA GLN A 147 11.77 -1.53 5.58
C GLN A 147 10.87 -0.75 4.61
N PHE A 148 11.42 0.24 3.92
CA PHE A 148 10.71 1.06 2.93
C PHE A 148 10.97 0.56 1.52
N TYR A 149 9.91 0.62 0.70
CA TYR A 149 9.88 0.17 -0.68
C TYR A 149 9.32 1.26 -1.58
N LYS A 150 9.78 1.29 -2.82
CA LYS A 150 9.28 2.16 -3.88
C LYS A 150 9.40 1.46 -5.23
N ALA A 151 8.75 2.00 -6.26
CA ALA A 151 8.94 1.54 -7.62
C ALA A 151 10.45 1.60 -7.99
N PRO A 152 10.95 0.65 -8.79
CA PRO A 152 12.33 0.66 -9.27
C PRO A 152 12.64 2.00 -9.94
N THR A 153 13.80 2.58 -9.63
CA THR A 153 14.32 3.69 -10.43
C THR A 153 14.82 3.09 -11.74
N VAL A 154 14.26 3.52 -12.87
CA VAL A 154 14.79 3.20 -14.21
C VAL A 154 16.13 3.91 -14.41
#